data_AF-V5I8B3-F1
#
_entry.id   AF-V5I8B3-F1
#
_cell.length_a   1.000
_cell.length_b   1.000
_cell.length_c   1.000
_cell.angle_alpha   90.00
_cell.angle_beta   90.00
_cell.angle_gamma   90.00
#
_symmetry.space_group_name_H-M   'P 1'
#
loop_
_entity.id
_entity.type
_entity.pdbx_description
1 polymer ?
#
loop_
_entity_poly.entity_id
_entity_poly.type
_entity_poly.pdbx_seq_one_letter_code
_entity_poly.pdbx_strand_id
1 'polypeptide(L)'
;FYDLGTRQETARPDGSHLHEPNLCVAASRCDGCIGEKNLYFCQKCGYRLVVYKEAIIDNFLKYVLAARKKFKQVVVVAHNGQAFDHQFCLNYILTKTDLTPELIMRGTKIISMVMDNVKFLDSLNYFPMALSKLPKAFGLGDNFKKGYFPHLFNTATNQNYVGPLPAAEYYDPDNMKPEERSKFLEWYEG
;
A
#
# COMPACT_ATOMS: atom_id res chain seq x y z
N PHE A 1 -2.09 7.46 -4.66
CA PHE A 1 -2.33 6.34 -3.74
C PHE A 1 -1.25 5.30 -3.96
N TYR A 2 -0.71 4.69 -2.92
CA TYR A 2 0.20 3.56 -3.05
C TYR A 2 -0.11 2.50 -1.99
N ASP A 3 0.32 1.28 -2.24
CA ASP A 3 0.18 0.13 -1.35
C ASP A 3 1.44 -0.72 -1.41
N LEU A 4 1.93 -1.18 -0.25
CA LEU A 4 3.05 -2.09 -0.15
C LEU A 4 2.59 -3.51 0.16
N GLY A 5 2.95 -4.44 -0.72
CA GLY A 5 2.98 -5.86 -0.39
C GLY A 5 4.22 -6.15 0.47
N THR A 6 4.04 -6.89 1.55
CA THR A 6 5.15 -7.36 2.39
C THR A 6 5.07 -8.87 2.61
N ARG A 7 6.24 -9.49 2.65
CA ARG A 7 6.45 -10.86 3.12
C ARG A 7 6.95 -10.86 4.55
N GLN A 8 6.87 -12.01 5.21
CA GLN A 8 7.19 -12.18 6.63
C GLN A 8 8.05 -13.44 6.86
N GLU A 9 9.04 -13.68 5.99
CA GLU A 9 9.86 -14.90 6.03
C GLU A 9 10.95 -14.84 7.13
N THR A 10 11.39 -13.63 7.49
CA THR A 10 12.47 -13.46 8.46
C THR A 10 11.93 -13.40 9.89
N ALA A 11 12.14 -14.48 10.65
CA ALA A 11 11.80 -14.53 12.07
C ALA A 11 12.72 -13.62 12.91
N ARG A 12 12.17 -13.04 13.98
CA ARG A 12 12.88 -12.22 14.97
C ARG A 12 13.02 -12.97 16.30
N PRO A 13 14.00 -12.59 17.15
CA PRO A 13 14.22 -13.25 18.44
C PRO A 13 13.02 -13.21 19.40
N ASP A 14 12.11 -12.25 19.23
CA ASP A 14 10.88 -12.09 20.02
C ASP A 14 9.71 -12.96 19.52
N GLY A 15 9.93 -13.81 18.52
CA GLY A 15 8.91 -14.66 17.91
C GLY A 15 8.05 -13.96 16.86
N SER A 16 8.22 -12.65 16.65
CA SER A 16 7.58 -11.93 15.55
C SER A 16 8.31 -12.15 14.22
N HIS A 17 7.67 -11.77 13.11
CA HIS A 17 8.30 -11.80 11.80
C HIS A 17 8.56 -10.38 11.30
N LEU A 18 9.69 -10.19 10.62
CA LEU A 18 10.05 -8.95 9.96
C LEU A 18 9.20 -8.78 8.70
N HIS A 19 8.49 -7.66 8.60
CA HIS A 19 7.85 -7.25 7.35
C HIS A 19 8.89 -6.73 6.37
N GLU A 20 8.99 -7.40 5.22
CA GLU A 20 9.89 -7.04 4.14
C GLU A 20 9.08 -6.66 2.89
N PRO A 21 9.16 -5.40 2.41
CA PRO A 21 8.51 -4.99 1.18
C PRO A 21 8.99 -5.81 -0.02
N ASN A 22 8.05 -6.44 -0.72
CA ASN A 22 8.31 -7.23 -1.92
C ASN A 22 7.49 -6.77 -3.14
N LEU A 23 6.54 -5.87 -2.94
CA LEU A 23 5.77 -5.24 -3.99
C LEU A 23 5.42 -3.81 -3.58
N CYS A 24 5.51 -2.86 -4.51
CA CYS A 24 4.86 -1.56 -4.36
C CYS A 24 4.02 -1.29 -5.59
N VAL A 25 2.75 -0.95 -5.38
CA VAL A 25 1.84 -0.51 -6.44
C VAL A 25 1.45 0.93 -6.16
N ALA A 26 1.77 1.83 -7.09
CA ALA A 26 1.49 3.25 -6.97
C ALA A 26 0.59 3.72 -8.11
N ALA A 27 -0.54 4.33 -7.77
CA ALA A 27 -1.43 4.99 -8.69
C ALA A 27 -1.35 6.52 -8.51
N SER A 28 -1.03 7.23 -9.59
CA SER A 28 -0.81 8.68 -9.57
C SER A 28 -1.69 9.41 -10.57
N ARG A 29 -2.08 10.63 -10.23
CA ARG A 29 -2.85 11.56 -11.07
C ARG A 29 -2.37 12.97 -10.77
N CYS A 30 -2.36 13.83 -11.79
CA CYS A 30 -2.18 15.27 -11.62
C CYS A 30 -3.49 16.02 -11.82
N ASP A 31 -3.49 17.29 -11.45
CA ASP A 31 -4.54 18.28 -11.75
C ASP A 31 -5.08 18.22 -13.18
N GLY A 32 -4.20 18.00 -14.18
CA GLY A 32 -4.60 17.95 -15.58
C GLY A 32 -5.23 16.63 -16.03
N CYS A 33 -5.04 15.52 -15.31
CA CYS A 33 -5.50 14.20 -15.76
C CYS A 33 -6.40 13.48 -14.75
N ILE A 34 -6.68 14.06 -13.59
CA ILE A 34 -7.46 13.40 -12.52
C ILE A 34 -8.88 13.03 -12.96
N GLY A 35 -9.50 13.82 -13.85
CA GLY A 35 -10.84 13.55 -14.39
C GLY A 35 -10.88 12.48 -15.49
N GLU A 36 -9.73 12.12 -16.07
CA GLU A 36 -9.69 11.18 -17.20
C GLU A 36 -9.89 9.73 -16.72
N LYS A 37 -10.87 9.00 -17.25
CA LYS A 37 -11.13 7.63 -16.77
C LYS A 37 -10.18 6.60 -17.41
N ASN A 38 -10.00 6.68 -18.73
CA ASN A 38 -9.34 5.63 -19.53
C ASN A 38 -7.90 5.98 -19.96
N LEU A 39 -7.33 7.04 -19.40
CA LEU A 39 -5.93 7.35 -19.67
C LEU A 39 -5.04 6.31 -18.96
N TYR A 40 -3.93 5.92 -19.58
CA TYR A 40 -2.90 5.03 -19.01
C TYR A 40 -1.57 5.78 -18.76
N PHE A 41 -1.29 6.80 -19.56
CA PHE A 41 -0.10 7.65 -19.48
C PHE A 41 -0.50 9.12 -19.62
N CYS A 42 0.05 9.98 -18.75
CA CYS A 42 -0.10 11.43 -18.83
C CYS A 42 1.27 12.06 -19.12
N GLN A 43 1.34 13.00 -20.06
CA GLN A 43 2.60 13.71 -20.36
C GLN A 43 3.16 14.47 -19.14
N LYS A 44 2.31 14.89 -18.19
CA LYS A 44 2.72 15.63 -16.99
C LYS A 44 3.17 14.71 -15.84
N CYS A 45 2.39 13.68 -15.50
CA CYS A 45 2.65 12.81 -14.33
C CYS A 45 3.13 11.39 -14.66
N GLY A 46 3.28 11.06 -15.94
CA GLY A 46 3.73 9.75 -16.42
C GLY A 46 2.65 8.68 -16.38
N TYR A 47 3.10 7.42 -16.23
CA TYR A 47 2.21 6.27 -16.11
C TYR A 47 1.32 6.38 -14.88
N ARG A 48 0.06 6.00 -15.06
CA ARG A 48 -0.97 6.08 -14.02
C ARG A 48 -0.88 5.00 -12.97
N LEU A 49 -0.27 3.88 -13.32
CA LEU A 49 -0.01 2.76 -12.44
C LEU A 49 1.46 2.42 -12.63
N VAL A 50 2.20 2.40 -11.53
CA VAL A 50 3.61 1.98 -11.52
C VAL A 50 3.74 0.86 -10.50
N VAL A 51 4.47 -0.18 -10.88
CA VAL A 51 4.66 -1.38 -10.07
C VAL A 51 6.16 -1.60 -9.89
N TYR A 52 6.60 -1.71 -8.65
CA TYR A 52 7.98 -2.04 -8.29
C TYR A 52 8.04 -3.42 -7.64
N LYS A 53 8.96 -4.26 -8.13
CA LYS A 53 9.23 -5.62 -7.61
C LYS A 53 10.68 -5.81 -7.12
N GLU A 54 11.52 -4.80 -7.34
CA GLU A 54 12.92 -4.78 -6.90
C GLU A 54 13.23 -3.42 -6.28
N ALA A 55 14.16 -3.41 -5.32
CA ALA A 55 14.57 -2.22 -4.57
C ALA A 55 13.35 -1.33 -4.23
N ILE A 56 12.32 -1.96 -3.65
CA ILE A 56 10.93 -1.48 -3.63
C ILE A 56 10.84 -0.05 -3.11
N ILE A 57 11.41 0.16 -1.92
CA ILE A 57 11.37 1.46 -1.24
C ILE A 57 12.23 2.47 -1.98
N ASP A 58 13.45 2.10 -2.39
CA ASP A 58 14.33 2.98 -3.17
C ASP A 58 13.67 3.49 -4.45
N ASN A 59 13.08 2.59 -5.24
CA ASN A 59 12.47 2.95 -6.52
C ASN A 59 11.20 3.78 -6.33
N PHE A 60 10.37 3.43 -5.34
CA PHE A 60 9.19 4.22 -5.02
C PHE A 60 9.54 5.62 -4.48
N LEU A 61 10.50 5.75 -3.57
CA LEU A 61 10.90 7.05 -3.03
C LEU A 61 11.63 7.89 -4.07
N LYS A 62 12.46 7.31 -4.95
CA LYS A 62 13.01 8.02 -6.11
C LYS A 62 11.91 8.57 -7.01
N TYR A 63 10.83 7.81 -7.23
CA TYR A 63 9.66 8.29 -7.97
C TYR A 63 8.97 9.48 -7.27
N VAL A 64 8.75 9.40 -5.97
CA VAL A 64 8.18 10.51 -5.17
C VAL A 64 9.09 11.74 -5.20
N LEU A 65 10.41 11.57 -5.05
CA LEU A 65 11.40 12.64 -5.09
C LEU A 65 11.53 13.26 -6.49
N ALA A 66 11.34 12.48 -7.56
CA ALA A 66 11.24 13.02 -8.90
C ALA A 66 9.97 13.86 -9.08
N ALA A 67 8.83 13.42 -8.53
CA ALA A 67 7.60 14.21 -8.51
C ALA A 67 7.76 15.50 -7.68
N ARG A 68 8.46 15.45 -6.54
CA ARG A 68 8.79 16.61 -5.69
C ARG A 68 9.41 17.75 -6.50
N LYS A 69 10.31 17.44 -7.44
CA LYS A 69 10.98 18.42 -8.30
C LYS A 69 10.08 18.96 -9.43
N LYS A 70 9.08 18.20 -9.85
CA LYS A 70 8.23 18.51 -11.02
C LYS A 70 6.95 19.27 -10.66
N PHE A 71 6.42 19.08 -9.45
CA PHE A 71 5.12 19.59 -9.04
C PHE A 71 5.26 20.56 -7.87
N LYS A 72 4.43 21.61 -7.86
CA LYS A 72 4.37 22.57 -6.73
C LYS A 72 3.96 21.91 -5.42
N GLN A 73 3.15 20.85 -5.49
CA GLN A 73 2.71 20.06 -4.35
C GLN A 73 2.50 18.60 -4.78
N VAL A 74 2.92 17.67 -3.92
CA VAL A 74 2.73 16.23 -4.10
C VAL A 74 2.05 15.67 -2.86
N VAL A 75 0.95 14.95 -3.05
CA VAL A 75 0.25 14.24 -1.98
C VAL A 75 0.37 12.75 -2.23
N VAL A 76 1.02 12.06 -1.29
CA VAL A 76 1.20 10.62 -1.28
C VAL A 76 0.22 10.06 -0.27
N VAL A 77 -0.59 9.09 -0.67
CA VAL A 77 -1.68 8.54 0.16
C VAL A 77 -1.55 7.03 0.23
N ALA A 78 -1.63 6.47 1.43
CA ALA A 78 -1.84 5.04 1.68
C ALA A 78 -3.10 4.83 2.52
N HIS A 79 -3.55 3.58 2.68
CA HIS A 79 -4.64 3.23 3.58
C HIS A 79 -4.09 2.44 4.77
N ASN A 80 -4.21 3.02 5.97
CA ASN A 80 -3.50 2.58 7.18
C ASN A 80 -1.97 2.74 7.11
N GLY A 81 -1.48 3.64 6.25
CA GLY A 81 -0.06 3.93 6.10
C GLY A 81 0.59 4.43 7.39
N GLN A 82 -0.17 5.09 8.28
CA GLN A 82 0.35 5.62 9.54
C GLN A 82 0.91 4.54 10.47
N ALA A 83 0.35 3.33 10.41
CA ALA A 83 0.75 2.22 11.25
C ALA A 83 1.72 1.28 10.53
N PHE A 84 1.95 1.47 9.22
CA PHE A 84 2.65 0.50 8.39
C PHE A 84 3.51 1.15 7.30
N ASP A 85 2.95 1.48 6.14
CA ASP A 85 3.70 1.86 4.94
C ASP A 85 4.59 3.10 5.12
N HIS A 86 4.14 4.08 5.91
CA HIS A 86 4.88 5.32 6.14
C HIS A 86 6.18 5.07 6.91
N GLN A 87 6.28 3.98 7.69
CA GLN A 87 7.49 3.65 8.44
C GLN A 87 8.66 3.35 7.50
N PHE A 88 8.42 2.59 6.43
CA PHE A 88 9.44 2.30 5.42
C PHE A 88 9.88 3.56 4.67
N CYS A 89 8.93 4.45 4.36
CA CYS A 89 9.21 5.72 3.70
C CYS A 89 10.05 6.63 4.62
N LEU A 90 9.66 6.76 5.89
CA LEU A 90 10.40 7.54 6.88
C LEU A 90 11.83 7.03 7.04
N ASN A 91 12.01 5.72 7.19
CA ASN A 91 13.34 5.12 7.31
C ASN A 91 14.22 5.45 6.08
N TYR A 92 13.67 5.38 4.87
CA TYR A 92 14.40 5.76 3.66
C TYR A 92 14.83 7.23 3.70
N ILE A 93 13.90 8.14 4.02
CA ILE A 93 14.16 9.58 4.06
C ILE A 93 15.29 9.88 5.05
N LEU A 94 15.21 9.33 6.27
CA LEU A 94 16.19 9.59 7.33
C LEU A 94 17.57 8.98 7.06
N THR A 95 17.66 7.86 6.33
CA THR A 95 18.91 7.10 6.16
C THR A 95 19.57 7.25 4.79
N LYS A 96 18.84 7.74 3.79
CA LYS A 96 19.30 7.81 2.39
C LYS A 96 19.21 9.21 1.78
N THR A 97 18.72 10.20 2.53
CA THR A 97 18.59 11.57 2.05
C THR A 97 18.98 12.58 3.12
N ASP A 98 19.27 13.81 2.72
CA ASP A 98 19.52 14.93 3.65
C ASP A 98 18.23 15.71 3.98
N LEU A 99 17.06 15.13 3.72
CA LEU A 99 15.77 15.78 3.96
C LEU A 99 15.31 15.51 5.40
N THR A 100 14.83 16.57 6.06
CA THR A 100 14.30 16.49 7.43
C THR A 100 12.78 16.57 7.39
N PRO A 101 12.05 15.45 7.54
CA PRO A 101 10.59 15.47 7.52
C PRO A 101 10.03 16.04 8.84
N GLU A 102 8.99 16.86 8.74
CA GLU A 102 8.14 17.24 9.86
C GLU A 102 7.12 16.13 10.10
N LEU A 103 7.07 15.62 11.34
CA LEU A 103 6.23 14.49 11.73
C LEU A 103 5.17 14.91 12.75
N ILE A 104 3.94 14.45 12.52
CA ILE A 104 2.89 14.42 13.55
C ILE A 104 2.64 12.95 13.87
N MET A 105 2.82 12.58 15.13
CA MET A 105 2.74 11.18 15.57
C MET A 105 1.73 10.98 16.69
N ARG A 106 1.22 9.75 16.80
CA ARG A 106 0.44 9.28 17.95
C ARG A 106 0.96 7.91 18.37
N GLY A 107 1.75 7.88 19.44
CA GLY A 107 2.58 6.71 19.75
C GLY A 107 3.50 6.41 18.56
N THR A 108 3.52 5.17 18.09
CA THR A 108 4.33 4.75 16.93
C THR A 108 3.70 5.11 15.58
N LYS A 109 2.47 5.61 15.55
CA LYS A 109 1.75 5.89 14.29
C LYS A 109 2.13 7.26 13.72
N ILE A 110 2.53 7.31 12.45
CA ILE A 110 2.85 8.53 11.70
C ILE A 110 1.57 9.09 11.08
N ILE A 111 0.88 9.97 11.81
CA ILE A 111 -0.40 10.58 11.40
C ILE A 111 -0.21 11.45 10.16
N SER A 112 0.89 12.21 10.10
CA SER A 112 1.30 13.03 8.97
C SER A 112 2.82 13.08 8.89
N MET A 113 3.36 13.03 7.68
CA MET A 113 4.77 13.24 7.39
C MET A 113 4.90 14.21 6.22
N VAL A 114 5.54 15.35 6.45
CA VAL A 114 5.71 16.41 5.46
C VAL A 114 7.18 16.67 5.22
N MET A 115 7.56 16.77 3.96
CA MET A 115 8.93 17.07 3.55
C MET A 115 8.89 18.02 2.36
N ASP A 116 9.12 19.30 2.65
CA ASP A 116 8.90 20.44 1.75
C ASP A 116 7.47 20.46 1.16
N ASN A 117 7.35 20.24 -0.14
CA ASN A 117 6.12 20.21 -0.91
C ASN A 117 5.51 18.81 -1.03
N VAL A 118 6.06 17.79 -0.35
CA VAL A 118 5.50 16.42 -0.33
C VAL A 118 4.81 16.16 1.00
N LYS A 119 3.57 15.67 0.95
CA LYS A 119 2.79 15.26 2.11
C LYS A 119 2.42 13.79 2.01
N PHE A 120 2.81 13.00 2.99
CA PHE A 120 2.32 11.64 3.18
C PHE A 120 1.11 11.68 4.11
N LEU A 121 -0.03 11.21 3.59
CA LEU A 121 -1.31 11.19 4.28
C LEU A 121 -1.83 9.76 4.39
N ASP A 122 -2.48 9.47 5.51
CA ASP A 122 -3.21 8.22 5.69
C ASP A 122 -4.71 8.46 5.47
N SER A 123 -5.29 7.77 4.50
CA SER A 123 -6.73 7.82 4.23
C SER A 123 -7.58 7.33 5.41
N LEU A 124 -7.03 6.50 6.31
CA LEU A 124 -7.74 6.02 7.51
C LEU A 124 -8.12 7.15 8.48
N ASN A 125 -7.40 8.28 8.46
CA ASN A 125 -7.73 9.46 9.27
C ASN A 125 -8.99 10.20 8.78
N TYR A 126 -9.38 9.96 7.53
CA TYR A 126 -10.57 10.55 6.92
C TYR A 126 -11.71 9.53 6.83
N PHE A 127 -11.36 8.26 6.58
CA PHE A 127 -12.30 7.15 6.49
C PHE A 127 -11.91 6.08 7.51
N PRO A 128 -12.38 6.18 8.77
CA PRO A 128 -11.94 5.32 9.88
C PRO A 128 -12.60 3.93 9.81
N MET A 129 -12.42 3.25 8.68
CA MET A 129 -12.97 1.94 8.39
C MET A 129 -12.03 1.16 7.48
N ALA A 130 -12.16 -0.16 7.47
CA ALA A 130 -11.37 -1.02 6.59
C ALA A 130 -11.62 -0.70 5.11
N LEU A 131 -10.59 -0.85 4.29
CA LEU A 131 -10.64 -0.67 2.84
C LEU A 131 -11.80 -1.45 2.17
N SER A 132 -12.11 -2.65 2.68
CA SER A 132 -13.23 -3.49 2.20
C SER A 132 -14.61 -2.88 2.41
N LYS A 133 -14.75 -1.90 3.33
CA LYS A 133 -16.03 -1.22 3.63
C LYS A 133 -16.25 0.04 2.79
N LEU A 134 -15.20 0.59 2.17
CA LEU A 134 -15.30 1.83 1.40
C LEU A 134 -16.30 1.73 0.23
N PRO A 135 -16.31 0.67 -0.59
CA PRO A 135 -17.27 0.58 -1.70
C PRO A 135 -18.72 0.76 -1.26
N LYS A 136 -19.14 0.02 -0.22
CA LYS A 136 -20.47 0.15 0.36
C LYS A 136 -20.73 1.56 0.93
N ALA A 137 -19.76 2.14 1.64
CA ALA A 137 -19.90 3.47 2.25
C ALA A 137 -20.10 4.58 1.20
N PHE A 138 -19.53 4.42 0.01
CA PHE A 138 -19.65 5.37 -1.10
C PHE A 138 -20.76 5.01 -2.11
N GLY A 139 -21.55 3.96 -1.85
CA GLY A 139 -22.55 3.49 -2.81
C GLY A 139 -21.95 3.00 -4.13
N LEU A 140 -20.67 2.60 -4.12
CA LEU A 140 -20.05 1.93 -5.25
C LEU A 140 -20.65 0.52 -5.29
N GLY A 141 -21.31 0.18 -6.40
CA GLY A 141 -22.01 -1.10 -6.55
C GLY A 141 -21.11 -2.32 -6.33
N ASP A 142 -21.72 -3.50 -6.30
CA ASP A 142 -21.07 -4.77 -5.91
C ASP A 142 -19.88 -5.21 -6.78
N ASN A 143 -19.64 -4.54 -7.91
CA ASN A 143 -18.47 -4.75 -8.76
C ASN A 143 -17.16 -4.27 -8.10
N PHE A 144 -17.24 -3.47 -7.04
CA PHE A 144 -16.09 -2.98 -6.30
C PHE A 144 -15.97 -3.75 -4.97
N LYS A 145 -15.37 -4.94 -5.00
CA LYS A 145 -15.10 -5.73 -3.79
C LYS A 145 -13.60 -5.92 -3.60
N LYS A 146 -13.14 -5.82 -2.35
CA LYS A 146 -11.77 -6.20 -1.98
C LYS A 146 -11.69 -7.72 -2.00
N GLY A 147 -10.73 -8.28 -2.75
CA GLY A 147 -10.43 -9.71 -2.70
C GLY A 147 -9.62 -10.11 -1.46
N TYR A 148 -9.38 -11.41 -1.32
CA TYR A 148 -8.54 -11.96 -0.26
C TYR A 148 -7.11 -12.17 -0.76
N PHE A 149 -6.12 -11.86 0.09
CA PHE A 149 -4.69 -12.01 -0.25
C PHE A 149 -4.09 -13.17 0.54
N PRO A 150 -3.38 -14.11 -0.11
CA PRO A 150 -2.80 -15.27 0.55
C PRO A 150 -1.49 -14.89 1.27
N HIS A 151 -1.62 -14.30 2.45
CA HIS A 151 -0.49 -13.75 3.21
C HIS A 151 0.63 -14.76 3.45
N LEU A 152 0.30 -16.03 3.73
CA LEU A 152 1.28 -17.08 4.00
C LEU A 152 1.87 -17.67 2.71
N PHE A 153 1.25 -17.43 1.55
CA PHE A 153 1.81 -17.82 0.25
C PHE A 153 2.79 -16.79 -0.31
N ASN A 154 2.80 -15.55 0.23
CA ASN A 154 3.65 -14.46 -0.21
C ASN A 154 5.10 -14.64 0.24
N THR A 155 5.80 -15.59 -0.38
CA THR A 155 7.19 -15.97 -0.09
C THR A 155 8.11 -15.64 -1.27
N ALA A 156 9.42 -15.63 -1.06
CA ALA A 156 10.39 -15.46 -2.14
C ALA A 156 10.25 -16.56 -3.20
N THR A 157 10.04 -17.80 -2.77
CA THR A 157 9.87 -18.97 -3.64
C THR A 157 8.64 -18.84 -4.57
N ASN A 158 7.56 -18.24 -4.08
CA ASN A 158 6.29 -18.15 -4.81
C ASN A 158 6.13 -16.85 -5.62
N GLN A 159 7.13 -15.96 -5.69
CA GLN A 159 6.99 -14.65 -6.35
C GLN A 159 6.60 -14.71 -7.83
N ASN A 160 7.03 -15.78 -8.52
CA ASN A 160 6.73 -16.00 -9.94
C ASN A 160 5.72 -17.13 -10.14
N TYR A 161 4.96 -17.47 -9.10
CA TYR A 161 3.96 -18.53 -9.18
C TYR A 161 2.88 -18.17 -10.20
N VAL A 162 2.65 -19.09 -11.14
CA VAL A 162 1.55 -19.04 -12.11
C VAL A 162 0.82 -20.37 -12.00
N GLY A 163 -0.42 -20.34 -11.52
CA GLY A 163 -1.20 -21.54 -11.26
C GLY A 163 -2.56 -21.23 -10.63
N PRO A 164 -3.26 -22.27 -10.14
CA PRO A 164 -4.52 -22.12 -9.41
C PRO A 164 -4.40 -21.24 -8.16
N LEU A 165 -5.54 -20.90 -7.55
CA LEU A 165 -5.53 -20.24 -6.23
C LEU A 165 -4.77 -21.10 -5.21
N PRO A 166 -3.93 -20.50 -4.34
CA PRO A 166 -3.32 -21.22 -3.23
C PRO A 166 -4.35 -21.92 -2.35
N ALA A 167 -3.98 -22.98 -1.66
CA ALA A 167 -4.84 -23.64 -0.67
C ALA A 167 -5.39 -22.62 0.37
N ALA A 168 -6.60 -22.86 0.87
CA ALA A 168 -7.30 -21.93 1.78
C ALA A 168 -6.46 -21.57 3.03
N GLU A 169 -5.67 -22.51 3.53
CA GLU A 169 -4.74 -22.32 4.65
C GLU A 169 -3.77 -21.16 4.44
N TYR A 170 -3.36 -20.87 3.19
CA TYR A 170 -2.43 -19.78 2.91
C TYR A 170 -3.02 -18.37 3.07
N TYR A 171 -4.35 -18.28 3.20
CA TYR A 171 -5.07 -17.03 3.47
C TYR A 171 -5.24 -16.76 4.96
N ASP A 172 -4.76 -17.66 5.82
CA ASP A 172 -4.83 -17.56 7.28
C ASP A 172 -6.28 -17.38 7.83
N PRO A 173 -7.20 -18.28 7.46
CA PRO A 173 -8.62 -18.16 7.81
C PRO A 173 -8.90 -18.23 9.32
N ASP A 174 -8.00 -18.81 10.10
CA ASP A 174 -8.18 -18.97 11.55
C ASP A 174 -7.88 -17.68 12.33
N ASN A 175 -7.17 -16.73 11.72
CA ASN A 175 -6.99 -15.38 12.25
C ASN A 175 -8.05 -14.38 11.73
N MET A 176 -9.00 -14.82 10.91
CA MET A 176 -10.13 -13.99 10.49
C MET A 176 -11.24 -13.98 11.55
N LYS A 177 -12.00 -12.87 11.62
CA LYS A 177 -13.23 -12.84 12.43
C LYS A 177 -14.25 -13.83 11.85
N PRO A 178 -15.15 -14.42 12.66
CA PRO A 178 -16.11 -15.42 12.18
C PRO A 178 -16.89 -15.00 10.92
N GLU A 179 -17.39 -13.77 10.88
CA GLU A 179 -18.11 -13.22 9.71
C GLU A 179 -17.22 -13.07 8.47
N GLU A 180 -15.96 -12.65 8.64
CA GLU A 180 -15.00 -12.50 7.54
C GLU A 180 -14.54 -13.85 7.01
N ARG A 181 -14.41 -14.85 7.90
CA ARG A 181 -14.08 -16.25 7.58
C ARG A 181 -15.19 -16.90 6.75
N SER A 182 -16.46 -16.73 7.13
CA SER A 182 -17.59 -17.23 6.31
C SER A 182 -17.58 -16.65 4.90
N LYS A 183 -17.41 -15.32 4.79
CA LYS A 183 -17.30 -14.64 3.49
C LYS A 183 -16.10 -15.09 2.67
N PHE A 184 -14.98 -15.40 3.33
CA PHE A 184 -13.80 -15.93 2.68
C PHE A 184 -14.07 -17.32 2.09
N LEU A 185 -14.66 -18.23 2.87
CA LEU A 185 -14.98 -19.58 2.41
C LEU A 185 -15.96 -19.57 1.23
N GLU A 186 -17.02 -18.75 1.31
CA GLU A 186 -17.94 -18.54 0.18
C GLU A 186 -17.24 -18.02 -1.08
N TRP A 187 -16.28 -17.11 -0.92
CA TRP A 187 -15.47 -16.60 -2.05
C TRP A 187 -14.47 -17.63 -2.58
N TYR A 188 -13.93 -18.49 -1.72
CA TYR A 188 -12.89 -19.46 -2.09
C TYR A 188 -13.46 -20.69 -2.78
N GLU A 189 -14.67 -21.11 -2.39
CA GLU A 189 -15.37 -22.28 -2.93
C GLU A 189 -16.24 -21.96 -4.17
N GLY A 190 -16.56 -20.67 -4.39
CA GLY A 190 -17.40 -20.19 -5.50
C GLY A 190 -16.64 -19.80 -6.76
#